data_AF-A0A450UA76-F1
#
_entry.id   AF-A0A450UA76-F1
#
_cell.length_a   1.000
_cell.length_b   1.000
_cell.length_c   1.000
_cell.angle_alpha   90.00
_cell.angle_beta   90.00
_cell.angle_gamma   90.00
#
_symmetry.space_group_name_H-M   'P 1'
#
loop_
_entity.id
_entity.type
_entity.pdbx_description
1 polymer ?
#
loop_
_entity_poly.entity_id
_entity_poly.type
_entity_poly.pdbx_seq_one_letter_code
_entity_poly.pdbx_strand_id
1 'polypeptide(L)'
;MAVLLEDEKRVTNDPMEAHFIGFNMWVEAVEKAGTTDTDTVAKAMIGMEAPNLTGGTAKMLANHHLTKPVLIGEIQEDGQFEVVWQTEKAVPGDA
;
A
#
# COMPACT_ATOMS: atom_id res chain seq x y z
N MET A 1 -1.97 4.41 14.72
CA MET A 1 -1.15 4.58 15.95
C MET A 1 -0.70 3.19 16.36
N ALA A 2 0.61 2.91 16.25
CA ALA A 2 1.16 1.58 16.41
C ALA A 2 1.00 1.08 17.85
N VAL A 3 0.22 0.01 18.00
CA VAL A 3 0.24 -0.85 19.19
C VAL A 3 0.57 -2.24 18.67
N LEU A 4 1.77 -2.72 18.96
CA LEU A 4 2.13 -4.13 18.79
C LEU A 4 1.25 -4.92 19.78
N LEU A 5 0.27 -5.65 19.26
CA LEU A 5 -0.67 -6.46 20.05
C LEU A 5 -0.42 -7.95 19.80
N GLU A 6 -0.38 -8.71 20.89
CA GLU A 6 0.10 -10.10 21.03
C GLU A 6 -0.83 -11.20 20.47
N ASP A 7 -1.66 -10.90 19.45
CA ASP A 7 -2.54 -11.88 18.82
C ASP A 7 -2.21 -12.06 17.33
N GLU A 8 -1.64 -13.22 16.98
CA GLU A 8 -1.26 -13.58 15.61
C GLU A 8 -2.46 -13.66 14.64
N LYS A 9 -3.69 -13.71 15.14
CA LYS A 9 -4.91 -13.78 14.31
C LYS A 9 -5.51 -12.41 13.97
N ARG A 10 -4.92 -11.30 14.41
CA ARG A 10 -5.39 -9.95 14.08
C ARG A 10 -5.27 -9.68 12.58
N VAL A 11 -6.38 -9.26 11.97
CA VAL A 11 -6.42 -8.82 10.57
C VAL A 11 -6.01 -7.36 10.43
N THR A 12 -5.43 -7.01 9.29
CA THR A 12 -5.16 -5.63 8.86
C THR A 12 -6.28 -5.14 7.93
N ASN A 13 -6.39 -3.83 7.77
CA ASN A 13 -7.29 -3.21 6.79
C ASN A 13 -6.48 -2.51 5.68
N ASP A 14 -7.17 -2.09 4.62
CA ASP A 14 -6.54 -1.42 3.47
C ASP A 14 -5.74 -0.16 3.86
N PRO A 15 -6.22 0.75 4.75
CA PRO A 15 -5.40 1.89 5.18
C PRO A 15 -4.10 1.50 5.89
N MET A 16 -4.10 0.44 6.70
CA MET A 16 -2.88 -0.07 7.36
C MET A 16 -1.88 -0.61 6.33
N GLU A 17 -2.37 -1.33 5.33
CA GLU A 17 -1.59 -1.88 4.23
C GLU A 17 -0.98 -0.77 3.35
N ALA A 18 -1.78 0.22 2.96
CA ALA A 18 -1.31 1.38 2.22
C ALA A 18 -0.21 2.16 2.98
N HIS A 19 -0.39 2.32 4.30
CA HIS A 19 0.62 2.97 5.13
C HIS A 19 1.90 2.16 5.23
N PHE A 20 1.81 0.84 5.38
CA PHE A 20 2.98 -0.04 5.43
C PHE A 20 3.82 0.07 4.15
N ILE A 21 3.19 -0.01 2.98
CA ILE A 21 3.89 0.13 1.69
C ILE A 21 4.47 1.53 1.55
N GLY A 22 3.67 2.58 1.78
CA GLY A 22 4.09 3.96 1.59
C GLY A 22 5.25 4.37 2.50
N PHE A 23 5.24 3.94 3.77
CA PHE A 23 6.32 4.24 4.70
C PHE A 23 7.62 3.51 4.34
N ASN A 24 7.55 2.22 4.00
CA ASN A 24 8.75 1.47 3.59
C ASN A 24 9.35 2.04 2.29
N MET A 25 8.51 2.39 1.30
CA MET A 25 8.98 3.09 0.10
C MET A 25 9.66 4.41 0.43
N TRP A 26 9.13 5.17 1.41
CA TRP A 26 9.75 6.43 1.84
C TRP A 26 11.11 6.18 2.49
N VAL A 27 11.25 5.16 3.34
CA VAL A 27 12.53 4.78 3.95
C VAL A 27 13.56 4.42 2.86
N GLU A 28 13.19 3.55 1.92
CA GLU A 28 14.06 3.17 0.80
C GLU A 28 14.46 4.39 -0.06
N ALA A 29 13.53 5.33 -0.29
CA ALA A 29 13.81 6.56 -1.01
C ALA A 29 14.78 7.48 -0.25
N VAL A 30 14.65 7.59 1.08
CA VAL A 30 15.59 8.32 1.95
C VAL A 30 16.98 7.70 1.88
N GLU A 31 17.09 6.37 1.98
CA GLU A 31 18.36 5.65 1.89
C GLU A 31 19.02 5.85 0.51
N LYS A 32 18.23 5.76 -0.56
CA LYS A 32 18.70 5.98 -1.93
C LYS A 32 19.12 7.43 -2.19
N ALA A 33 18.40 8.40 -1.64
CA ALA A 33 18.69 9.82 -1.80
C ALA A 33 19.81 10.33 -0.87
N GLY A 34 20.10 9.61 0.22
CA GLY A 34 21.06 10.02 1.25
C GLY A 34 20.62 11.25 2.05
N THR A 35 19.32 11.56 2.06
CA THR A 35 18.76 12.76 2.72
C THR A 35 17.30 12.55 3.09
N THR A 36 16.82 13.33 4.06
CA THR A 36 15.41 13.43 4.43
C THR A 36 14.73 14.71 3.88
N ASP A 37 15.42 15.45 3.02
CA ASP A 37 14.85 16.59 2.29
C ASP A 37 13.61 16.17 1.46
N THR A 38 12.48 16.84 1.70
CA THR A 38 11.17 16.37 1.21
C THR A 38 11.09 16.31 -0.30
N ASP A 39 11.57 17.35 -1.00
CA ASP A 39 11.50 17.45 -2.46
C ASP A 39 12.40 16.41 -3.13
N THR A 40 13.58 16.17 -2.55
CA THR A 40 14.52 15.16 -3.05
C THR A 40 13.95 13.76 -2.88
N VAL A 41 13.41 13.44 -1.70
CA VAL A 41 12.81 12.13 -1.40
C VAL A 41 11.56 11.90 -2.24
N ALA A 42 10.67 12.89 -2.33
CA ALA A 42 9.44 12.81 -3.13
C ALA A 42 9.74 12.46 -4.60
N LYS A 43 10.77 13.09 -5.19
CA LYS A 43 11.23 12.77 -6.56
C LYS A 43 11.83 11.36 -6.66
N ALA A 44 12.60 10.94 -5.65
CA ALA A 44 13.23 9.62 -5.61
C ALA A 44 12.20 8.48 -5.50
N MET A 45 11.04 8.75 -4.91
CA MET A 45 9.94 7.80 -4.78
C MET A 45 9.24 7.48 -6.10
N ILE A 46 9.18 8.42 -7.05
CA ILE A 46 8.42 8.21 -8.30
C ILE A 46 8.98 7.02 -9.09
N GLY A 47 8.10 6.09 -9.44
CA GLY A 47 8.44 4.87 -10.18
C GLY A 47 8.98 3.72 -9.32
N MET A 48 9.15 3.91 -8.01
CA MET A 48 9.46 2.81 -7.10
C MET A 48 8.34 1.77 -7.08
N GLU A 49 8.73 0.52 -6.86
CA GLU A 49 7.83 -0.63 -6.87
C GLU A 49 8.02 -1.43 -5.59
N ALA A 50 6.92 -1.90 -5.00
CA ALA A 50 6.92 -2.76 -3.82
C ALA A 50 5.88 -3.88 -3.99
N PRO A 51 6.08 -5.04 -3.35
CA PRO A 51 5.05 -6.07 -3.29
C PRO A 51 3.77 -5.51 -2.68
N ASN A 52 2.65 -5.70 -3.39
CA ASN A 52 1.35 -5.36 -2.83
C ASN A 52 0.87 -6.51 -1.93
N LEU A 53 0.42 -6.18 -0.72
CA LEU A 53 -0.05 -7.19 0.25
C LEU A 53 -1.42 -7.77 -0.14
N THR A 54 -2.14 -7.16 -1.09
CA THR A 54 -3.34 -7.72 -1.74
C THR A 54 -3.03 -8.42 -3.07
N GLY A 55 -1.75 -8.69 -3.34
CA GLY A 55 -1.28 -9.37 -4.56
C GLY A 55 -0.80 -8.43 -5.66
N GLY A 56 0.22 -8.87 -6.39
CA GLY A 56 0.87 -8.10 -7.46
C GLY A 56 1.90 -7.08 -6.93
N THR A 57 2.12 -6.03 -7.72
CA THR A 57 3.12 -4.99 -7.45
C THR A 57 2.44 -3.62 -7.39
N ALA A 58 2.71 -2.88 -6.31
CA ALA A 58 2.33 -1.48 -6.18
C ALA A 58 3.44 -0.58 -6.72
N LYS A 59 3.10 0.38 -7.58
CA LYS A 59 4.04 1.33 -8.17
C LYS A 59 3.67 2.75 -7.78
N MET A 60 4.65 3.53 -7.34
CA MET A 60 4.50 4.98 -7.11
C MET A 60 4.39 5.73 -8.44
N LEU A 61 3.25 6.34 -8.69
CA LEU A 61 2.98 7.12 -9.89
C LEU A 61 3.39 8.59 -9.70
N ALA A 62 3.52 9.32 -10.80
CA ALA A 62 3.91 10.74 -10.80
C ALA A 62 2.91 11.65 -10.04
N ASN A 63 1.66 11.23 -9.90
CA ASN A 63 0.63 11.91 -9.09
C ASN A 63 0.66 11.48 -7.61
N HIS A 64 1.72 10.80 -7.16
CA HIS A 64 1.91 10.29 -5.80
C HIS A 64 0.87 9.27 -5.32
N HIS A 65 0.10 8.68 -6.24
CA HIS A 65 -0.75 7.52 -5.95
C HIS A 65 -0.02 6.21 -6.24
N LEU A 66 -0.47 5.13 -5.63
CA LEU A 66 -0.02 3.78 -5.93
C LEU A 66 -0.95 3.11 -6.95
N THR A 67 -0.40 2.24 -7.78
CA THR A 67 -1.21 1.25 -8.50
C THR A 67 -1.71 0.19 -7.52
N LYS A 68 -3.03 -0.07 -7.50
CA LYS A 68 -3.63 -1.13 -6.68
C LYS A 68 -4.74 -1.86 -7.44
N PRO A 69 -4.95 -3.17 -7.22
CA PRO A 69 -6.18 -3.81 -7.68
C PRO A 69 -7.38 -3.22 -6.92
N VAL A 70 -8.56 -3.27 -7.53
CA VAL A 70 -9.83 -2.97 -6.85
C VAL A 70 -10.50 -4.28 -6.50
N LEU A 71 -10.93 -4.40 -5.24
CA LEU A 71 -11.62 -5.57 -4.72
C LEU A 71 -13.03 -5.17 -4.26
N ILE A 72 -14.02 -6.02 -4.53
CA ILE A 72 -15.37 -5.90 -3.99
C ILE A 72 -15.56 -7.07 -3.01
N GLY A 73 -15.88 -6.73 -1.77
CA GLY A 73 -16.12 -7.70 -0.70
C GLY A 73 -17.58 -7.75 -0.27
N GLU A 74 -18.05 -8.95 0.07
CA GLU A 74 -19.34 -9.19 0.73
C GLU A 74 -19.12 -9.44 2.23
N ILE A 75 -19.88 -8.76 3.08
CA ILE A 75 -19.80 -8.90 4.55
C ILE A 75 -20.41 -10.24 4.95
N GLN A 76 -19.65 -11.01 5.74
CA GLN A 76 -20.04 -12.32 6.24
C GLN A 76 -20.66 -12.23 7.65
N GLU A 77 -21.32 -13.31 8.10
CA GLU A 77 -21.95 -13.36 9.44
C GLU A 77 -20.96 -13.19 10.60
N ASP A 78 -19.69 -13.52 10.39
CA ASP A 78 -18.60 -13.35 11.36
C ASP A 78 -17.98 -11.93 11.34
N GLY A 79 -18.52 -11.03 10.51
CA GLY A 79 -18.05 -9.66 10.34
C GLY A 79 -16.77 -9.53 9.50
N GLN A 80 -16.29 -10.60 8.86
CA GLN A 80 -15.23 -10.54 7.85
C GLN A 80 -15.78 -10.27 6.45
N PHE A 81 -14.88 -10.15 5.46
CA PHE A 81 -15.22 -9.94 4.06
C PHE A 81 -14.79 -11.15 3.22
N GLU A 82 -15.68 -11.62 2.36
CA GLU A 82 -15.34 -12.52 1.25
C GLU A 82 -15.14 -11.69 -0.03
N VAL A 83 -14.05 -11.90 -0.75
CA VAL A 83 -13.82 -11.21 -2.03
C VAL A 83 -14.66 -11.87 -3.12
N VAL A 84 -15.68 -11.17 -3.60
CA VAL A 84 -16.60 -11.68 -4.64
C VAL A 84 -16.22 -11.23 -6.06
N TRP A 85 -15.37 -10.20 -6.17
CA TRP A 85 -14.86 -9.72 -7.45
C TRP A 85 -13.54 -8.95 -7.28
N GLN A 86 -12.67 -9.00 -8.30
CA GLN A 86 -11.47 -8.18 -8.39
C GLN A 86 -11.14 -7.79 -9.83
N THR A 87 -10.44 -6.66 -10.01
CA THR A 87 -9.84 -6.28 -11.30
C THR A 87 -8.75 -7.26 -11.72
N GLU A 88 -8.63 -7.57 -13.01
CA GLU A 88 -7.59 -8.49 -13.53
C GLU A 88 -6.15 -7.97 -13.36
N LYS A 89 -5.98 -6.65 -13.30
CA LYS A 89 -4.69 -5.97 -13.15
C LYS A 89 -4.82 -4.82 -12.16
N ALA A 90 -3.70 -4.39 -11.62
CA ALA A 90 -3.65 -3.17 -10.82
C ALA A 90 -4.12 -1.97 -11.65
N VAL A 91 -4.93 -1.12 -11.03
CA VAL A 91 -5.47 0.11 -11.61
C VAL A 91 -4.60 1.28 -11.13
N PRO A 92 -4.24 2.23 -12.01
CA PRO A 92 -3.61 3.47 -11.59
C PRO A 92 -4.52 4.26 -10.66
N GLY A 93 -4.03 4.66 -9.49
CA GLY A 93 -4.77 5.57 -8.62
C GLY A 93 -4.94 6.94 -9.27
N ASP A 94 -6.19 7.41 -9.26
CA ASP A 94 -6.59 8.73 -9.74
C ASP A 94 -7.49 9.37 -8.67
N ALA A 95 -7.32 10.67 -8.43
CA ALA A 95 -7.97 11.41 -7.34
C ALA A 95 -9.02 12.40 -7.86
#